data_AF-A0A7K7DQU4-F1
#
_entry.id   AF-A0A7K7DQU4-F1
#
_cell.length_a   1.000
_cell.length_b   1.000
_cell.length_c   1.000
_cell.angle_alpha   90.00
_cell.angle_beta   90.00
_cell.angle_gamma   90.00
#
_symmetry.space_group_name_H-M   'P 1'
#
loop_
_entity.id
_entity.type
_entity.pdbx_description
1 polymer ?
#
loop_
_entity_poly.entity_id
_entity_poly.type
_entity_poly.pdbx_seq_one_letter_code
_entity_poly.pdbx_strand_id
1 'polypeptide(L)' 'TPVPEDTPLGTVIAIFSVQDRDSGANGEVQCSIGDNHPFRLEKSFDNYYRMVTAELLDREQVSEYNVTVRA' A
#
# COMPACT_ATOMS: atom_id res chain seq x y z
N THR A 1 -1.67 5.12 14.77
CA THR A 1 -2.35 6.43 14.76
C THR A 1 -3.20 6.52 13.51
N PRO A 2 -4.37 7.16 13.56
CA PRO A 2 -5.22 7.33 12.37
C PRO A 2 -4.56 8.23 11.32
N VAL A 3 -4.90 8.02 10.06
CA VAL A 3 -4.47 8.88 8.93
C VAL A 3 -5.44 10.07 8.85
N PRO A 4 -4.98 11.33 8.93
CA PRO A 4 -5.83 12.50 8.74
C PRO A 4 -6.43 12.53 7.33
N GLU A 5 -7.67 12.99 7.18
CA GLU A 5 -8.31 13.04 5.85
C GLU A 5 -7.71 14.13 4.93
N ASP A 6 -7.15 15.18 5.53
CA ASP A 6 -6.42 16.27 4.87
C ASP A 6 -4.99 15.89 4.48
N THR A 7 -4.65 14.61 4.57
CA THR A 7 -3.34 14.08 4.18
C THR A 7 -3.09 14.34 2.69
N PRO A 8 -1.94 14.96 2.31
CA PRO A 8 -1.60 15.18 0.92
C PRO A 8 -1.49 13.88 0.13
N LEU A 9 -1.76 13.93 -1.17
CA LEU A 9 -1.52 12.82 -2.09
C LEU A 9 -0.03 12.44 -2.10
N GLY A 10 0.26 11.14 -2.20
CA GLY A 10 1.60 10.58 -2.16
C GLY A 10 2.17 10.38 -0.75
N THR A 11 1.37 10.60 0.30
CA THR A 11 1.82 10.38 1.69
C THR A 11 1.87 8.88 1.98
N VAL A 12 2.97 8.43 2.57
CA VAL A 12 3.15 7.03 2.98
C VAL A 12 2.33 6.76 4.24
N ILE A 13 1.41 5.80 4.16
CA ILE A 13 0.55 5.38 5.28
C ILE A 13 0.95 4.02 5.87
N ALA A 14 1.64 3.19 5.08
CA ALA A 14 2.18 1.91 5.55
C ALA A 14 3.44 1.53 4.77
N ILE A 15 4.35 0.80 5.45
CA ILE A 15 5.52 0.17 4.84
C ILE A 15 5.55 -1.28 5.30
N PHE A 16 5.77 -2.21 4.37
CA PHE A 16 5.92 -3.63 4.68
C PHE A 16 6.99 -4.26 3.78
N SER A 17 7.64 -5.30 4.28
CA SER A 17 8.58 -6.13 3.52
C SER A 17 7.94 -7.47 3.24
N VAL A 18 8.12 -7.98 2.03
CA VAL A 18 7.74 -9.35 1.67
C VAL A 18 9.00 -10.17 1.46
N GLN A 19 8.98 -11.45 1.79
CA GLN A 19 10.14 -12.30 1.61
C GLN A 19 9.69 -13.66 1.09
N ASP A 20 10.23 -14.03 -0.06
CA ASP A 20 10.20 -15.39 -0.57
C ASP A 20 11.51 -16.09 -0.19
N ARG A 21 11.45 -17.40 0.06
CA ARG A 21 12.63 -18.20 0.45
C ARG A 21 13.46 -18.65 -0.76
N ASP A 22 12.86 -18.61 -1.94
CA ASP A 22 13.52 -18.98 -3.17
C ASP A 22 14.50 -17.88 -3.62
N SER A 23 15.40 -18.25 -4.51
CA SER A 23 16.48 -17.39 -4.99
C SER A 23 16.35 -17.12 -6.49
N GLY A 24 16.93 -16.00 -6.94
CA GLY A 24 16.86 -15.58 -8.33
C GLY A 24 15.44 -15.13 -8.72
N ALA A 25 15.03 -15.39 -9.96
CA ALA A 25 13.71 -14.98 -10.46
C ALA A 25 12.53 -15.60 -9.67
N ASN A 26 12.74 -16.76 -9.04
CA ASN A 26 11.71 -17.42 -8.23
C ASN A 26 11.48 -16.72 -6.88
N GLY A 27 12.44 -15.91 -6.43
CA GLY A 27 12.29 -15.09 -5.21
C GLY A 27 11.73 -13.68 -5.49
N GLU A 28 11.42 -13.36 -6.74
CA GLU A 28 10.85 -12.06 -7.08
C GLU A 28 9.36 -12.02 -6.75
N VAL A 29 8.99 -11.13 -5.84
CA VAL A 29 7.60 -10.99 -5.38
C VAL A 29 6.96 -9.74 -5.98
N GLN A 30 5.72 -9.88 -6.43
CA GLN A 30 4.90 -8.77 -6.90
C GLN A 30 3.64 -8.63 -6.04
N CYS A 31 3.53 -7.49 -5.35
CA CYS A 31 2.37 -7.21 -4.50
C CYS A 31 1.29 -6.44 -5.25
N SER A 32 0.03 -6.68 -4.88
CA SER A 32 -1.16 -6.02 -5.41
C SER A 32 -2.17 -5.70 -4.30
N ILE A 33 -3.01 -4.69 -4.56
CA ILE A 33 -4.21 -4.35 -3.79
C ILE A 33 -5.39 -4.28 -4.75
N GLY A 34 -6.62 -4.32 -4.23
CA GLY A 34 -7.81 -4.17 -5.07
C GLY A 34 -7.86 -2.81 -5.79
N ASP A 35 -8.46 -2.78 -6.97
CA ASP A 35 -8.46 -1.60 -7.85
C ASP A 35 -9.29 -0.41 -7.32
N ASN A 36 -10.19 -0.64 -6.36
CA ASN A 36 -11.11 0.37 -5.82
C ASN A 36 -10.68 0.88 -4.43
N HIS A 37 -9.45 1.36 -4.31
CA HIS A 37 -8.95 1.97 -3.09
C HIS A 37 -8.30 3.33 -3.39
N PRO A 38 -8.43 4.34 -2.51
CA PRO A 38 -7.76 5.63 -2.65
C PRO A 38 -6.25 5.54 -2.34
N PHE A 39 -5.67 4.35 -2.46
CA PHE A 39 -4.29 4.04 -2.10
C PHE A 39 -3.60 3.35 -3.26
N ARG A 40 -2.28 3.53 -3.36
CA ARG A 40 -1.44 2.84 -4.34
C ARG A 40 -0.29 2.12 -3.64
N LEU A 41 0.09 0.96 -4.17
CA LEU A 41 1.32 0.27 -3.79
C LEU A 41 2.48 0.71 -4.68
N GLU A 42 3.59 1.07 -4.05
CA GLU A 42 4.83 1.41 -4.70
C GLU A 42 5.94 0.47 -4.21
N LYS A 43 6.57 -0.26 -5.14
CA LYS A 43 7.76 -1.06 -4.84
C LYS A 43 8.93 -0.11 -4.57
N SER A 44 9.57 -0.30 -3.42
CA SER A 44 10.75 0.44 -3.01
C SER A 44 12.01 -0.40 -3.28
N PHE A 45 13.11 -0.13 -2.58
CA PHE A 45 14.33 -0.93 -2.69
C PHE A 45 14.09 -2.35 -2.14
N ASP A 46 14.63 -3.36 -2.82
CA ASP A 46 14.46 -4.78 -2.48
C ASP A 46 12.97 -5.20 -2.46
N ASN A 47 12.54 -6.06 -1.53
CA ASN A 47 11.16 -6.49 -1.37
C ASN A 47 10.34 -5.60 -0.42
N TYR A 48 10.71 -4.33 -0.28
CA TYR A 48 9.92 -3.36 0.48
C TYR A 48 8.85 -2.72 -0.39
N TYR A 49 7.65 -2.59 0.15
CA TYR A 49 6.54 -1.91 -0.46
C TYR A 49 6.06 -0.77 0.44
N ARG A 50 5.65 0.31 -0.22
CA ARG A 50 5.06 1.49 0.42
C ARG A 50 3.63 1.63 -0.06
N MET A 51 2.69 1.80 0.85
CA MET A 51 1.34 2.18 0.53
C MET A 51 1.21 3.69 0.68
N VAL A 52 0.82 4.35 -0.40
CA VAL A 52 0.68 5.80 -0.47
C VAL A 52 -0.77 6.20 -0.74
N THR A 53 -1.16 7.38 -0.28
CA THR A 53 -2.44 8.01 -0.69
C THR A 53 -2.39 8.36 -2.17
N ALA A 54 -3.40 7.94 -2.93
CA ALA A 54 -3.52 8.22 -4.36
C ALA A 54 -4.70 9.15 -4.67
N GLU A 55 -5.70 9.18 -3.79
CA GLU A 55 -6.88 10.04 -3.88
C GLU A 55 -7.16 10.73 -2.55
N LEU A 56 -8.04 11.75 -2.58
CA LEU A 56 -8.44 12.47 -1.38
C LEU A 56 -9.32 11.57 -0.51
N LEU A 57 -9.14 11.68 0.81
CA LEU A 57 -9.94 10.96 1.79
C LEU A 57 -11.05 11.88 2.28
N ASP A 58 -12.23 11.30 2.47
CA ASP A 58 -13.40 11.98 3.04
C ASP A 58 -13.99 11.04 4.09
N ARG A 59 -13.87 11.44 5.36
CA ARG A 59 -14.31 10.62 6.49
C ARG A 59 -15.83 10.50 6.57
N GLU A 60 -16.58 11.50 6.10
CA GLU A 60 -18.05 11.43 6.05
C GLU A 60 -18.54 10.43 5.00
N GLN A 61 -17.79 10.24 3.90
CA GLN A 61 -18.09 9.21 2.90
C GLN A 61 -17.65 7.82 3.35
N VAL A 62 -16.40 7.67 3.79
CA VAL A 62 -15.81 6.40 4.22
C VAL A 62 -14.92 6.63 5.43
N SER A 63 -15.37 6.18 6.60
CA SER A 63 -14.64 6.37 7.85
C SER A 63 -13.53 5.34 8.10
N GLU A 64 -13.53 4.21 7.39
CA GLU A 64 -12.57 3.13 7.57
C GLU A 64 -12.31 2.37 6.26
N TYR A 65 -11.06 1.99 6.02
CA TYR A 65 -10.64 1.21 4.85
C TYR A 65 -10.02 -0.12 5.27
N ASN A 66 -10.58 -1.21 4.75
CA ASN A 66 -10.03 -2.56 4.90
C ASN A 66 -9.27 -2.94 3.63
N VAL A 67 -7.95 -2.73 3.63
CA VAL A 67 -7.09 -3.01 2.48
C VAL A 67 -6.44 -4.38 2.64
N THR A 68 -6.65 -5.26 1.66
CA THR A 68 -6.00 -6.58 1.60
C THR A 68 -4.87 -6.54 0.59
N VAL A 69 -3.66 -6.85 1.04
CA VAL A 69 -2.49 -7.00 0.17
C VAL A 69 -2.34 -8.46 -0.24
N ARG A 70 -2.05 -8.70 -1.52
CA ARG A 70 -1.72 -10.02 -2.07
C ARG A 70 -0.34 -10.00 -2.68
N ALA A 71 0.45 -11.02 -2.42
CA ALA A 71 1.85 -11.17 -2.84
C ALA A 71 2.06 -12.56 -3.44
#